data_AF-A0A8T5VLA2-F1
#
_entry.id   AF-A0A8T5VLA2-F1
#
_cell.length_a   1.000
_cell.length_b   1.000
_cell.length_c   1.000
_cell.angle_alpha   90.00
_cell.angle_beta   90.00
_cell.angle_gamma   90.00
#
_symmetry.space_group_name_H-M   'P 1'
#
loop_
_entity.id
_entity.type
_entity.pdbx_description
1 polymer ?
#
loop_
_entity_poly.entity_id
_entity_poly.type
_entity_poly.pdbx_seq_one_letter_code
_entity_poly.pdbx_strand_id
1 'polypeptide(L)' 'MPDLTFADFVKLYSLPPNVTVRHFKELAGIGHTRFYELAKQGQIRLLKNGRSTSVPVEDLFSVLRGGLNARVAA' A
#
# COMPACT_ATOMS: atom_id res chain seq x y z
N MET A 1 -16.43 -13.88 -2.79
CA MET A 1 -16.20 -12.45 -3.12
C MET A 1 -15.28 -12.43 -4.31
N PRO A 2 -15.56 -11.68 -5.40
CA PRO A 2 -14.62 -11.62 -6.52
C PRO A 2 -13.28 -11.11 -5.99
N ASP A 3 -12.19 -11.80 -6.32
CA ASP A 3 -10.84 -11.35 -6.03
C ASP A 3 -10.68 -9.94 -6.59
N LEU A 4 -10.56 -8.93 -5.72
CA LEU A 4 -10.31 -7.56 -6.15
C LEU A 4 -8.97 -7.56 -6.87
N THR A 5 -9.00 -7.42 -8.20
CA THR A 5 -7.78 -7.42 -8.99
C THR A 5 -7.06 -6.08 -8.82
N PHE A 6 -5.76 -6.06 -9.11
CA PHE A 6 -4.98 -4.83 -9.07
C PHE A 6 -5.58 -3.75 -10.00
N ALA A 7 -6.05 -4.15 -11.19
CA ALA A 7 -6.66 -3.24 -12.14
C ALA A 7 -7.97 -2.63 -11.60
N ASP A 8 -8.79 -3.42 -10.91
CA ASP A 8 -10.02 -2.92 -10.28
C ASP A 8 -9.70 -1.99 -9.11
N PHE A 9 -8.68 -2.30 -8.31
CA PHE A 9 -8.23 -1.45 -7.21
C PHE A 9 -7.76 -0.07 -7.71
N VAL A 10 -6.91 -0.04 -8.75
CA VAL A 10 -6.41 1.22 -9.33
C VAL A 10 -7.56 2.03 -9.93
N LYS A 11 -8.52 1.39 -10.62
CA LYS A 11 -9.70 2.07 -11.17
C LYS A 11 -10.64 2.61 -10.10
N LEU A 12 -10.96 1.78 -9.10
CA LEU A 12 -11.92 2.12 -8.04
C LEU A 12 -11.49 3.35 -7.25
N TYR A 13 -10.20 3.43 -6.94
CA TYR A 13 -9.63 4.54 -6.16
C TYR A 13 -8.99 5.62 -7.05
N SER A 14 -9.03 5.47 -8.38
CA SER A 14 -8.39 6.38 -9.35
C SER A 14 -6.96 6.76 -8.96
N LEU A 15 -6.17 5.76 -8.55
CA LEU A 15 -4.88 6.01 -7.92
C LEU A 15 -3.81 6.34 -8.95
N PRO A 16 -2.94 7.33 -8.65
CA PRO A 16 -1.71 7.51 -9.43
C PRO A 16 -0.77 6.30 -9.26
N PRO A 17 0.17 6.08 -10.18
CA PRO A 17 1.15 4.98 -10.09
C PRO A 17 1.94 4.98 -8.78
N ASN A 18 2.18 6.18 -8.23
CA ASN A 18 2.85 6.39 -6.96
C ASN A 18 1.94 7.19 -6.03
N VAL A 19 1.67 6.65 -4.85
CA VAL A 19 0.88 7.31 -3.80
C VAL A 19 1.80 7.97 -2.78
N THR A 20 1.35 9.05 -2.16
CA THR A 20 2.12 9.68 -1.07
C THR A 20 2.09 8.82 0.19
N VAL A 21 3.06 8.99 1.09
CA VAL A 21 3.08 8.30 2.39
C VAL A 21 1.77 8.52 3.17
N ARG A 22 1.20 9.72 3.09
CA ARG A 22 -0.08 10.03 3.74
C ARG A 22 -1.20 9.19 3.16
N HIS A 23 -1.37 9.22 1.84
CA HIS A 23 -2.44 8.51 1.15
C HIS A 23 -2.31 6.99 1.31
N PHE A 24 -1.08 6.47 1.29
CA PHE A 24 -0.81 5.06 1.58
C PHE A 24 -1.34 4.66 2.96
N LYS A 25 -1.01 5.42 4.01
CA LYS A 25 -1.43 5.11 5.39
C LYS A 25 -2.95 5.17 5.54
N GLU A 26 -3.59 6.15 4.92
CA GLU A 26 -5.05 6.32 4.92
C GLU A 26 -5.74 5.11 4.26
N LEU A 27 -5.28 4.68 3.08
CA LEU A 27 -5.86 3.53 2.36
C LEU A 27 -5.55 2.19 3.01
N ALA A 28 -4.35 2.01 3.55
CA ALA A 28 -3.96 0.80 4.25
C ALA A 28 -4.52 0.72 5.68
N GLY A 29 -5.06 1.82 6.22
CA GLY A 29 -5.54 1.88 7.60
C GLY A 29 -4.43 1.64 8.64
N ILE A 30 -3.18 2.02 8.34
CA ILE A 30 -2.03 1.78 9.20
C ILE A 30 -1.43 3.05 9.79
N GLY A 31 -0.87 2.92 10.99
CA GLY A 31 -0.12 3.98 11.66
C GLY A 31 1.24 4.28 11.02
N HIS A 32 1.83 5.39 11.44
CA HIS A 32 3.14 5.86 10.96
C HIS A 32 4.29 4.88 11.27
N THR A 33 4.31 4.34 12.49
CA THR A 33 5.29 3.33 12.91
C THR A 33 5.22 2.11 12.01
N ARG A 34 4.01 1.56 11.82
CA ARG A 34 3.79 0.37 11.00
C ARG A 34 4.23 0.58 9.55
N PHE A 35 3.96 1.76 8.99
CA PHE A 35 4.42 2.11 7.64
C PHE A 35 5.94 1.99 7.50
N TYR A 36 6.72 2.55 8.43
CA TYR A 36 8.18 2.46 8.36
C TYR A 36 8.73 1.08 8.72
N GLU A 37 8.02 0.29 9.52
CA GLU A 37 8.36 -1.13 9.70
C GLU A 37 8.26 -1.89 8.39
N LEU A 38 7.16 -1.71 7.63
CA LEU A 38 6.99 -2.36 6.32
C LEU A 38 8.10 -1.94 5.35
N ALA A 39 8.51 -0.67 5.38
CA ALA A 39 9.63 -0.18 4.58
C ALA A 39 10.96 -0.83 5.01
N LYS A 40 11.23 -0.91 6.31
CA LYS A 40 12.44 -1.56 6.85
C LYS A 40 12.48 -3.06 6.55
N GLN A 41 11.32 -3.71 6.53
CA GLN A 41 11.16 -5.12 6.19
C GLN A 41 11.22 -5.37 4.67
N GLY A 42 11.36 -4.33 3.85
CA GLY A 42 11.41 -4.44 2.40
C GLY A 42 10.08 -4.80 1.74
N GLN A 43 8.97 -4.72 2.48
CA GLN A 43 7.63 -5.02 1.96
C GLN A 43 7.05 -3.89 1.11
N ILE A 44 7.54 -2.66 1.30
CA ILE A 44 7.18 -1.50 0.49
C ILE A 44 8.43 -0.73 0.07
N ARG A 45 8.42 -0.17 -1.14
CA ARG A 45 9.51 0.61 -1.70
C ARG A 45 9.24 2.10 -1.50
N LEU A 46 10.19 2.79 -0.88
CA LEU A 46 10.14 4.23 -0.72
C LEU A 46 10.87 4.90 -1.89
N LEU A 47 10.11 5.62 -2.72
CA LEU A 47 10.63 6.44 -3.80
C LEU A 47 10.78 7.88 -3.32
N LYS A 48 12.02 8.38 -3.27
CA LYS A 48 12.31 9.78 -2.95
C LYS A 48 12.23 10.64 -4.21
N ASN A 49 11.29 11.58 -4.22
CA ASN A 49 11.11 12.60 -5.25
C ASN A 49 11.42 13.96 -4.64
N GLY A 50 12.72 14.27 -4.50
CA GLY A 50 13.19 15.49 -3.83
C GLY A 50 12.84 15.51 -2.34
N ARG A 51 12.01 16.48 -1.93
CA ARG A 51 11.52 16.60 -0.53
C ARG A 51 10.37 15.64 -0.22
N SER A 52 9.75 15.04 -1.24
CA SER A 52 8.59 14.16 -1.09
C SER A 52 9.00 12.70 -1.15
N THR A 53 8.31 11.86 -0.37
CA THR A 53 8.43 10.40 -0.46
C THR A 53 7.10 9.84 -0.96
N SER A 54 7.19 8.92 -1.90
CA SER A 54 6.04 8.20 -2.48
C SER A 54 6.29 6.71 -2.48
N VAL A 55 5.22 5.94 -2.63
CA VAL A 55 5.23 4.47 -2.63
C VAL A 55 4.48 3.99 -3.87
N PRO A 56 4.99 2.97 -4.59
CA PRO A 56 4.27 2.37 -5.71
C PRO A 56 2.91 1.82 -5.26
N VAL A 57 1.88 1.99 -6.09
CA VAL A 57 0.53 1.51 -5.78
C VAL A 57 0.46 -0.02 -5.73
N GLU A 58 1.36 -0.71 -6.41
CA GLU A 58 1.54 -2.17 -6.34
C GLU A 58 1.91 -2.65 -4.94
N ASP A 59 2.73 -1.88 -4.23
CA ASP A 59 3.17 -2.22 -2.88
C ASP A 59 2.01 -2.02 -1.89
N LEU A 60 1.20 -0.97 -2.10
CA LEU A 60 -0.04 -0.75 -1.34
C LEU A 60 -1.01 -1.92 -1.54
N PHE A 61 -1.23 -2.31 -2.80
CA PHE A 61 -2.12 -3.43 -3.12
C PHE A 61 -1.60 -4.74 -2.52
N SER A 62 -0.29 -4.98 -2.56
CA SER A 62 0.36 -6.15 -1.96
C SER A 62 0.19 -6.19 -0.44
N VAL A 63 0.33 -5.06 0.25
CA VAL A 63 0.08 -4.93 1.70
C VAL A 63 -1.39 -5.19 2.03
N LEU A 64 -2.32 -4.64 1.25
CA LEU A 64 -3.76 -4.85 1.44
C LEU A 64 -4.15 -6.32 1.22
N ARG A 65 -3.62 -6.97 0.18
CA ARG A 65 -3.83 -8.41 -0.07
C ARG A 65 -3.16 -9.29 0.99
N GLY A 66 -1.94 -8.96 1.41
CA GLY A 66 -1.22 -9.68 2.46
C GLY A 66 -1.94 -9.59 3.81
N GLY A 67 -2.49 -8.43 4.14
CA GLY A 67 -3.35 -8.23 5.31
C GLY A 67 -4.68 -9.00 5.23
N LEU A 68 -5.18 -9.24 4.02
CA LEU A 68 -6.37 -10.06 3.77
C LEU A 68 -6.07 -11.55 4.03
N ASN A 69 -4.93 -12.07 3.56
CA ASN A 69 -4.53 -13.47 3.82
C ASN A 69 -4.22 -13.74 5.31
N ALA A 70 -3.66 -12.76 6.04
CA ALA A 70 -3.39 -12.90 7.46
C ALA A 70 -4.67 -12.97 8.34
N ARG A 71 -5.81 -12.49 7.83
CA ARG A 71 -7.11 -12.54 8.53
C ARG A 71 -7.94 -13.78 8.21
N VAL A 72 -7.63 -14.50 7.14
CA VAL A 72 -8.32 -15.75 6.76
C VAL A 72 -7.65 -16.97 7.39
N ALA A 73 -6.41 -16.84 7.89
CA ALA A 73 -5.67 -17.87 8.58
C ALA A 73 -5.82 -17.85 10.13
N ALA A 74 -6.76 -17.07 10.66
CA ALA A 74 -7.02 -16.92 12.10
C ALA A 74 -8.40 -17.50 12.48
#